data_AF-P86468-F1
#
_entry.id   AF-P86468-F1
#
_cell.length_a   1.000
_cell.length_b   1.000
_cell.length_c   1.000
_cell.angle_alpha   90.00
_cell.angle_beta   90.00
_cell.angle_gamma   90.00
#
_symmetry.space_group_name_H-M   'P 1'
#
loop_
_entity.id
_entity.type
_entity.pdbx_description
1 polymer ?
#
loop_
_entity_poly.entity_id
_entity_poly.type
_entity_poly.pdbx_seq_one_letter_code
_entity_poly.pdbx_strand_id
1 'polypeptide(L)' 'DQGTACTGEHAHNFCLNGGTCRHIQSLGEYYCICPEGYTGHRCEK' A
#
# COMPACT_ATOMS: atom_id res chain seq x y z
N ASP A 1 -4.66 7.97 -8.96
CA ASP A 1 -3.69 6.87 -9.06
C ASP A 1 -2.31 7.43 -9.43
N GLN A 2 -1.67 8.19 -8.52
CA GLN A 2 -0.37 8.85 -8.77
C GLN A 2 0.82 8.11 -8.11
N GLY A 3 0.57 6.94 -7.50
CA GLY A 3 1.61 6.13 -6.87
C GLY A 3 2.14 5.04 -7.79
N THR A 4 3.46 4.88 -7.85
CA THR A 4 4.08 3.72 -8.50
C THR A 4 3.89 2.47 -7.67
N ALA A 5 3.98 1.28 -8.25
CA ALA A 5 4.03 0.05 -7.46
C ALA A 5 5.22 0.10 -6.49
N CYS A 6 5.01 -0.32 -5.24
CA CYS A 6 6.11 -0.51 -4.31
C CYS A 6 7.07 -1.59 -4.83
N THR A 7 8.35 -1.48 -4.48
CA THR A 7 9.38 -2.46 -4.82
C THR A 7 10.05 -2.98 -3.54
N GLY A 8 10.63 -4.18 -3.60
CA GLY A 8 11.32 -4.80 -2.45
C GLY A 8 10.38 -5.27 -1.34
N GLU A 9 10.85 -5.23 -0.09
CA GLU A 9 10.12 -5.73 1.09
C GLU A 9 8.76 -5.05 1.29
N HIS A 10 8.66 -3.75 0.99
CA HIS A 10 7.43 -2.98 1.10
C HIS A 10 6.32 -3.49 0.16
N ALA A 11 6.69 -4.07 -0.99
CA ALA A 11 5.70 -4.61 -1.93
C ALA A 11 4.93 -5.81 -1.36
N HIS A 12 5.56 -6.58 -0.46
CA HIS A 12 5.01 -7.84 0.04
C HIS A 12 4.43 -7.73 1.46
N ASN A 13 5.01 -6.89 2.32
CA ASN A 13 4.69 -6.89 3.75
C ASN A 13 4.06 -5.60 4.26
N PHE A 14 4.06 -4.53 3.46
CA PHE A 14 3.51 -3.25 3.91
C PHE A 14 1.99 -3.31 4.02
N CYS A 15 1.30 -3.79 2.97
CA CYS A 15 -0.14 -3.93 2.95
C CYS A 15 -0.57 -5.32 3.38
N LEU A 16 -1.48 -5.38 4.34
CA LEU A 16 -2.08 -6.60 4.87
C LEU A 16 -3.37 -6.93 4.10
N ASN A 17 -3.92 -8.12 4.36
CA ASN A 17 -5.22 -8.55 3.86
C ASN A 17 -5.40 -8.43 2.33
N GLY A 18 -4.31 -8.59 1.56
CA GLY A 18 -4.33 -8.50 0.10
C GLY A 18 -4.31 -7.07 -0.46
N GLY A 19 -3.98 -6.06 0.36
CA GLY A 19 -3.82 -4.70 -0.10
C GLY A 19 -2.70 -4.51 -1.11
N THR A 20 -2.87 -3.56 -2.03
CA THR A 20 -1.84 -3.22 -3.03
C THR A 20 -1.02 -2.02 -2.57
N CYS A 21 0.29 -2.22 -2.40
CA CYS A 21 1.19 -1.15 -2.00
C CYS A 21 1.49 -0.20 -3.18
N ARG A 22 1.37 1.11 -2.91
CA ARG A 22 1.74 2.19 -3.83
C ARG A 22 2.71 3.16 -3.14
N HIS A 23 3.66 3.67 -3.92
CA HIS A 23 4.68 4.60 -3.48
C HIS A 23 4.52 5.94 -4.22
N ILE A 24 4.33 7.01 -3.47
CA ILE A 24 4.25 8.38 -3.98
C ILE A 24 5.67 8.93 -4.05
N GLN A 25 6.31 8.78 -5.20
CA GLN A 25 7.72 9.16 -5.38
C GLN A 25 8.01 10.63 -5.05
N SER A 26 7.05 11.53 -5.27
CA SER A 26 7.20 12.95 -4.96
C SER A 26 7.21 13.28 -3.47
N LEU A 27 6.60 12.42 -2.64
CA LEU A 27 6.53 12.58 -1.18
C LEU A 27 7.47 11.62 -0.44
N GLY A 28 7.95 10.56 -1.11
CA GLY A 28 8.67 9.47 -0.48
C GLY A 28 7.79 8.63 0.45
N GLU A 29 6.47 8.66 0.25
CA GLU A 29 5.50 8.01 1.12
C GLU A 29 4.92 6.75 0.48
N TYR A 30 4.60 5.77 1.33
CA TYR A 30 3.93 4.53 0.93
C TYR A 30 2.48 4.55 1.43
N TYR A 31 1.56 4.03 0.62
CA TYR A 31 0.16 3.85 1.00
C TYR A 31 -0.39 2.55 0.44
N CYS A 32 -1.42 2.02 1.09
CA CYS A 32 -2.10 0.82 0.66
C CYS A 32 -3.45 1.13 0.00
N ILE A 33 -3.73 0.45 -1.10
CA ILE A 33 -5.07 0.36 -1.66
C ILE A 33 -5.70 -0.90 -1.07
N CYS A 34 -6.71 -0.73 -0.21
CA CYS A 34 -7.35 -1.84 0.48
C CYS A 34 -8.46 -2.47 -0.37
N PRO A 35 -8.58 -3.81 -0.35
CA PRO A 35 -9.72 -4.49 -0.93
C PRO A 35 -11.00 -4.17 -0.13
N GLU A 36 -12.15 -4.46 -0.73
CA GLU A 36 -13.44 -4.24 -0.10
C GLU A 36 -13.54 -4.95 1.26
N GLY A 37 -14.05 -4.23 2.27
CA GLY A 37 -14.17 -4.72 3.65
C GLY A 37 -12.95 -4.43 4.52
N TYR A 38 -11.81 -4.03 3.96
CA TYR A 38 -10.61 -3.69 4.73
C TYR A 38 -10.33 -2.19 4.74
N THR A 39 -9.77 -1.71 5.84
CA THR A 39 -9.50 -0.33 6.18
C THR A 39 -8.21 -0.20 7.00
N GLY A 40 -7.79 1.04 7.26
CA GLY A 40 -6.53 1.33 7.94
C GLY A 40 -5.39 1.60 6.97
N HIS A 41 -4.29 2.15 7.48
CA HIS A 41 -3.17 2.59 6.64
C HIS A 41 -2.50 1.42 5.92
N ARG A 42 -2.54 0.24 6.53
CA ARG A 42 -1.97 -1.00 6.02
C ARG A 42 -3.03 -2.03 5.69
N CYS A 43 -4.30 -1.64 5.61
CA CYS A 43 -5.43 -2.56 5.44
C CYS A 43 -5.54 -3.60 6.55
N GLU A 44 -5.20 -3.22 7.79
CA GLU A 44 -5.12 -4.12 8.94
C GLU A 44 -6.46 -4.40 9.63
N LYS A 45 -7.50 -3.61 9.34
CA LYS A 45 -8.85 -3.75 9.89
C LYS A 45 -9.82 -4.15 8.80
#